data_AF-A0A7C6UF91-F1
#
_entry.id   AF-A0A7C6UF91-F1
#
_cell.length_a   1.000
_cell.length_b   1.000
_cell.length_c   1.000
_cell.angle_alpha   90.00
_cell.angle_beta   90.00
_cell.angle_gamma   90.00
#
_symmetry.space_group_name_H-M   'P 1'
#
loop_
_entity.id
_entity.type
_entity.pdbx_description
1 polymer ?
#
loop_
_entity_poly.entity_id
_entity_poly.type
_entity_poly.pdbx_seq_one_letter_code
_entity_poly.pdbx_strand_id
1 'polypeptide(L)'
;SALSERYSVTGVHAFCRTDDPSVLHCRNFAPLYDIDEEAATGTANGALTYYLYRKGLAGDGDAFVFLQGEAMGRPSEVRARLSLEQGGIHIRVGGPAVILAEGCINL
;
A
#
# COMPACT_ATOMS: atom_id res chain seq x y z
N SER A 1 -11.39 -7.24 -14.69
CA SER A 1 -12.59 -6.41 -14.48
C SER A 1 -12.62 -5.39 -15.60
N ALA A 2 -13.81 -5.05 -16.11
CA ALA A 2 -13.94 -4.14 -17.26
C ALA A 2 -13.27 -2.77 -17.03
N LEU A 3 -13.21 -2.31 -15.78
CA LEU A 3 -12.51 -1.06 -15.41
C LEU A 3 -10.99 -1.20 -15.56
N SER A 4 -10.39 -2.21 -14.96
CA SER A 4 -8.94 -2.43 -15.02
C SER A 4 -8.46 -2.71 -16.45
N GLU A 5 -9.25 -3.44 -17.24
CA GLU A 5 -8.98 -3.67 -18.67
C GLU A 5 -8.98 -2.37 -19.47
N ARG A 6 -10.02 -1.54 -19.28
CA ARG A 6 -10.16 -0.25 -19.97
C ARG A 6 -8.98 0.67 -19.74
N TYR A 7 -8.43 0.70 -18.52
CA TYR A 7 -7.30 1.56 -18.18
C TYR A 7 -5.94 0.87 -18.31
N SER A 8 -5.91 -0.41 -18.71
CA SER A 8 -4.68 -1.22 -18.79
C SER A 8 -3.87 -1.17 -17.49
N VAL A 9 -4.57 -1.33 -16.36
CA VAL A 9 -3.97 -1.34 -15.01
C VAL A 9 -4.23 -2.67 -14.31
N THR A 10 -3.38 -3.01 -13.35
CA THR A 10 -3.49 -4.25 -12.57
C THR A 10 -4.77 -4.34 -11.74
N GLY A 11 -5.20 -3.22 -11.17
CA GLY A 11 -6.24 -3.21 -10.16
C GLY A 11 -6.67 -1.81 -9.74
N VAL A 12 -7.51 -1.77 -8.71
CA VAL A 12 -7.97 -0.53 -8.08
C VAL A 12 -7.50 -0.52 -6.63
N HIS A 13 -6.76 0.52 -6.28
CA HIS A 13 -6.36 0.81 -4.91
C HIS A 13 -7.27 1.90 -4.34
N ALA A 14 -8.29 1.49 -3.60
CA ALA A 14 -9.25 2.40 -2.97
C ALA A 14 -8.75 2.81 -1.58
N PHE A 15 -8.90 4.08 -1.21
CA PHE A 15 -8.46 4.57 0.10
C PHE A 15 -9.40 5.65 0.65
N CYS A 16 -9.41 5.81 1.98
CA CYS A 16 -10.00 6.95 2.67
C CYS A 16 -9.08 7.44 3.80
N ARG A 17 -9.16 8.73 4.11
CA ARG A 17 -8.38 9.35 5.19
C ARG A 17 -9.11 9.17 6.51
N THR A 18 -8.34 9.01 7.59
CA THR A 18 -8.86 9.10 8.96
C THR A 18 -8.78 10.54 9.46
N ASP A 19 -9.18 10.76 10.72
CA ASP A 19 -8.98 12.04 11.41
C ASP A 19 -7.48 12.36 11.59
N ASP A 20 -6.63 11.33 11.66
CA ASP A 20 -5.18 11.48 11.55
C ASP A 20 -4.79 11.52 10.07
N PRO A 21 -4.23 12.65 9.56
CA PRO A 21 -3.87 12.78 8.15
C PRO A 21 -2.75 11.84 7.71
N SER A 22 -1.99 11.26 8.64
CA SER A 22 -0.92 10.29 8.40
C SER A 22 -1.43 8.84 8.36
N VAL A 23 -2.71 8.60 8.73
CA VAL A 23 -3.32 7.27 8.75
C VAL A 23 -4.46 7.18 7.75
N LEU A 24 -4.43 6.15 6.89
CA LEU A 24 -5.43 5.93 5.85
C LEU A 24 -5.89 4.46 5.84
N HIS A 25 -7.18 4.23 5.61
CA HIS A 25 -7.68 2.89 5.28
C HIS A 25 -7.59 2.65 3.79
N CYS A 26 -7.18 1.44 3.41
CA CYS A 26 -6.93 1.06 2.04
C CYS A 26 -7.53 -0.32 1.74
N ARG A 27 -7.91 -0.53 0.47
CA ARG A 27 -8.26 -1.83 -0.11
C ARG A 27 -7.63 -1.94 -1.50
N ASN A 28 -7.15 -3.13 -1.86
CA ASN A 28 -6.54 -3.36 -3.17
C ASN A 28 -7.22 -4.52 -3.88
N PHE A 29 -7.87 -4.23 -5.01
CA PHE A 29 -8.61 -5.21 -5.82
C PHE A 29 -7.88 -5.47 -7.13
N ALA A 30 -7.51 -6.71 -7.40
CA ALA A 30 -6.75 -7.10 -8.60
C ALA A 30 -7.33 -8.35 -9.32
N PRO A 31 -8.64 -8.40 -9.61
CA PRO A 31 -9.30 -9.62 -10.10
C PRO A 31 -8.84 -10.06 -11.50
N LEU A 32 -8.10 -9.23 -12.24
CA LEU A 32 -7.48 -9.64 -13.51
C LEU A 32 -6.33 -10.63 -13.35
N TYR A 33 -5.80 -10.75 -12.13
CA TYR A 33 -4.68 -11.63 -11.79
C TYR A 33 -5.13 -12.74 -10.84
N ASP A 34 -6.42 -13.12 -10.90
CA ASP A 34 -7.06 -14.13 -10.03
C ASP A 34 -6.92 -13.85 -8.53
N ILE A 35 -6.78 -12.58 -8.16
CA ILE A 35 -6.76 -12.11 -6.77
C ILE A 35 -7.91 -11.13 -6.56
N ASP A 36 -8.96 -11.57 -5.87
CA ASP A 36 -10.13 -10.72 -5.59
C ASP A 36 -9.75 -9.48 -4.77
N GLU A 37 -8.99 -9.68 -3.69
CA GLU A 37 -8.49 -8.62 -2.82
C GLU A 37 -7.18 -9.05 -2.13
N GLU A 38 -6.27 -8.09 -1.96
CA GLU A 38 -5.04 -8.28 -1.20
C GLU A 38 -5.13 -7.66 0.20
N ALA A 39 -4.69 -8.41 1.21
CA ALA A 39 -4.72 -7.97 2.62
C ALA A 39 -3.64 -6.92 2.95
N ALA A 40 -2.54 -6.88 2.19
CA ALA A 40 -1.46 -5.91 2.33
C ALA A 40 -0.70 -5.76 1.00
N THR A 41 -0.64 -4.55 0.44
CA THR A 41 0.00 -4.32 -0.86
C THR A 41 1.00 -3.17 -0.80
N GLY A 42 2.28 -3.50 -0.60
CA GLY A 42 3.33 -2.48 -0.45
C GLY A 42 3.50 -1.56 -1.67
N THR A 43 3.40 -2.11 -2.88
CA THR A 43 3.54 -1.36 -4.14
C THR A 43 2.43 -0.32 -4.31
N ALA A 44 1.17 -0.70 -4.04
CA ALA A 44 0.02 0.18 -4.14
C ALA A 44 0.07 1.30 -3.09
N ASN A 45 0.46 0.97 -1.84
CA ASN A 45 0.65 1.96 -0.78
C ASN A 45 1.81 2.92 -1.07
N GLY A 46 2.91 2.43 -1.67
CA GLY A 46 4.00 3.30 -2.14
C GLY A 46 3.55 4.27 -3.25
N ALA A 47 2.74 3.80 -4.20
CA ALA A 47 2.14 4.66 -5.23
C ALA A 47 1.15 5.67 -4.63
N LEU A 48 0.38 5.27 -3.61
CA LEU A 48 -0.50 6.17 -2.85
C LEU A 48 0.30 7.27 -2.14
N THR A 49 1.44 6.95 -1.51
CA THR A 49 2.33 7.97 -0.94
C THR A 49 2.78 9.00 -1.99
N TYR A 50 3.16 8.55 -3.19
CA TYR A 50 3.52 9.47 -4.28
C TYR A 50 2.32 10.31 -4.74
N TYR A 51 1.13 9.71 -4.82
CA TYR A 51 -0.10 10.41 -5.14
C TYR A 51 -0.42 11.51 -4.12
N LEU A 52 -0.27 11.24 -2.82
CA LEU A 52 -0.46 12.23 -1.75
C LEU A 52 0.51 13.40 -1.91
N TYR A 53 1.79 13.13 -2.20
CA TYR A 53 2.77 14.17 -2.52
C TYR A 53 2.34 15.04 -3.70
N ARG A 54 1.91 14.41 -4.80
CA ARG A 54 1.39 15.11 -5.99
C ARG A 54 0.16 15.97 -5.71
N LYS A 55 -0.57 15.71 -4.63
CA LYS A 55 -1.73 16.49 -4.17
C LYS A 55 -1.38 17.53 -3.11
N GLY A 56 -0.10 17.70 -2.75
CA GLY A 56 0.34 18.62 -1.70
C GLY A 56 -0.06 18.16 -0.30
N LEU A 57 -0.31 16.86 -0.12
CA LEU A 57 -0.73 16.24 1.13
C LEU A 57 0.40 15.44 1.80
N ALA A 58 1.58 15.39 1.18
CA ALA A 58 2.79 14.81 1.72
C ALA A 58 3.99 15.67 1.30
N GLY A 59 4.99 15.77 2.15
CA GLY A 59 6.24 16.50 1.96
C GLY A 59 7.47 15.68 2.36
N ASP A 60 8.62 16.33 2.30
CA ASP A 60 9.90 15.71 2.68
C ASP A 60 9.88 15.28 4.15
N GLY A 61 10.24 14.03 4.41
CA GLY A 61 10.29 13.45 5.74
C GLY A 61 8.94 12.91 6.24
N ASP A 62 7.84 13.12 5.53
CA ASP A 62 6.52 12.63 5.95
C ASP A 62 6.46 11.09 5.93
N ALA A 63 5.68 10.56 6.87
CA ALA A 63 5.45 9.14 7.02
C ALA A 63 3.95 8.86 7.13
N PHE A 64 3.55 7.69 6.63
CA PHE A 64 2.16 7.26 6.58
C PHE A 64 2.02 5.84 7.11
N VAL A 65 0.88 5.57 7.73
CA VAL A 65 0.40 4.23 8.08
C VAL A 65 -0.85 3.94 7.25
N PHE A 66 -0.80 2.86 6.49
CA PHE A 66 -1.90 2.37 5.68
C PHE A 66 -2.48 1.11 6.33
N LEU A 67 -3.73 1.20 6.76
CA LEU A 67 -4.51 0.09 7.31
C LEU A 67 -5.18 -0.65 6.15
N GLN A 68 -4.91 -1.94 6.02
CA GLN A 68 -5.43 -2.76 4.90
C GLN A 68 -5.86 -4.15 5.40
N GLY A 69 -6.79 -4.80 4.69
CA GLY A 69 -7.17 -6.19 4.95
C GLY A 69 -8.18 -6.40 6.09
N GLU A 70 -8.66 -5.34 6.75
CA GLU A 70 -9.67 -5.42 7.82
C GLU A 70 -10.96 -6.10 7.35
N ALA A 71 -11.45 -5.75 6.15
CA ALA A 71 -12.63 -6.36 5.54
C ALA A 71 -12.47 -7.87 5.25
N MET A 72 -11.23 -8.35 5.14
CA MET A 72 -10.89 -9.76 4.93
C MET A 72 -10.62 -10.51 6.25
N GLY A 73 -10.71 -9.84 7.40
CA GLY A 73 -10.29 -10.39 8.69
C GLY A 73 -8.77 -10.61 8.80
N ARG A 74 -7.97 -9.94 7.96
CA ARG A 74 -6.51 -10.05 7.90
C ARG A 74 -5.87 -8.66 8.06
N PRO A 75 -6.07 -7.99 9.21
CA PRO A 75 -5.61 -6.62 9.41
C PRO A 75 -4.09 -6.53 9.28
N SER A 76 -3.63 -5.56 8.49
CA SER A 76 -2.22 -5.33 8.20
C SER A 76 -1.90 -3.85 8.26
N GLU A 77 -0.72 -3.51 8.80
CA GLU A 77 -0.16 -2.16 8.77
C GLU A 77 0.98 -2.08 7.75
N VAL A 78 0.78 -1.28 6.70
CA VAL A 78 1.86 -0.92 5.77
C VAL A 78 2.33 0.49 6.10
N ARG A 79 3.63 0.67 6.28
CA ARG A 79 4.27 1.96 6.56
C ARG A 79 4.99 2.45 5.33
N ALA A 80 4.86 3.74 5.04
CA ALA A 80 5.67 4.39 4.03
C ALA A 80 6.30 5.67 4.57
N ARG A 81 7.49 6.02 4.05
CA ARG A 81 8.16 7.29 4.29
C ARG A 81 8.62 7.89 2.97
N LEU A 82 8.29 9.16 2.77
CA LEU A 82 8.77 9.94 1.64
C LEU A 82 10.01 10.75 2.06
N SER A 83 11.01 10.81 1.19
CA SER A 83 12.12 11.76 1.29
C SER A 83 12.45 12.39 -0.05
N LEU A 84 12.86 13.66 -0.01
CA LEU A 84 13.36 14.41 -1.16
C LEU A 84 14.89 14.43 -1.07
N GLU A 85 15.52 13.44 -1.67
CA GLU A 85 16.98 13.26 -1.65
C GLU A 85 17.54 13.39 -3.07
N GLN A 86 18.72 14.00 -3.21
CA GLN A 86 19.45 14.09 -4.49
C GLN A 86 18.64 14.69 -5.66
N GLY A 87 17.67 15.56 -5.37
CA GLY A 87 16.78 16.16 -6.37
C GLY A 87 15.66 15.23 -6.87
N GLY A 88 15.50 14.05 -6.27
CA GLY A 88 14.47 13.06 -6.58
C GLY A 88 13.52 12.82 -5.42
N ILE A 89 12.46 12.05 -5.70
CA ILE A 89 11.47 11.61 -4.71
C ILE A 89 11.74 10.14 -4.41
N HIS A 90 11.98 9.82 -3.14
CA HIS A 90 12.24 8.48 -2.67
C HIS A 90 11.13 8.05 -1.71
N ILE A 91 10.57 6.86 -1.94
CA ILE A 91 9.53 6.30 -1.08
C ILE A 91 10.00 4.94 -0.60
N ARG A 92 10.13 4.80 0.72
CA ARG A 92 10.45 3.54 1.37
C ARG A 92 9.17 2.96 1.95
N VAL A 93 8.91 1.69 1.66
CA VAL A 93 7.75 0.95 2.15
C VAL A 93 8.23 -0.22 3.00
N GLY A 94 7.55 -0.46 4.12
CA GLY A 94 7.82 -1.58 5.01
C GLY A 94 6.70 -1.78 6.02
N GLY A 95 6.90 -2.65 6.99
CA GLY A 95 5.90 -2.92 8.02
C GLY A 95 6.41 -3.95 9.02
N PRO A 96 5.71 -4.14 10.15
CA PRO A 96 6.01 -5.22 11.07
C PRO A 96 5.71 -6.58 10.40
N ALA A 97 6.45 -7.60 10.81
CA ALA A 97 6.23 -8.99 10.40
C ALA A 97 6.40 -9.92 11.60
N VAL A 98 5.73 -11.07 11.57
CA VAL A 98 5.81 -12.12 12.60
C VAL A 98 6.10 -13.45 11.91
N ILE A 99 6.99 -14.24 12.49
CA ILE A 99 7.29 -15.59 12.01
C ILE A 99 6.14 -16.50 12.44
N LEU A 100 5.44 -17.09 11.46
CA LEU A 100 4.35 -18.05 11.71
C LEU A 100 4.89 -19.48 11.88
N ALA A 101 5.87 -19.85 11.06
CA ALA A 101 6.48 -21.18 11.07
C ALA A 101 7.92 -21.07 10.56
N GLU A 102 8.77 -21.96 11.06
CA GLU A 102 10.16 -22.12 10.64
C GLU A 102 10.47 -23.62 10.44
N GLY A 103 11.40 -23.93 9.54
CA GLY A 103 11.78 -25.32 9.23
C GLY A 103 12.79 -25.44 8.09
N CYS A 104 13.11 -26.67 7.72
CA CYS A 104 14.04 -26.99 6.62
C CYS A 104 13.31 -27.68 5.46
N ILE A 105 13.58 -27.24 4.23
CA ILE A 105 13.14 -27.93 3.02
C ILE A 105 14.29 -28.82 2.54
N ASN A 106 14.10 -30.13 2.57
CA ASN A 106 15.01 -31.08 1.93
C ASN A 106 14.51 -31.28 0.49
N LEU A 107 15.32 -30.86 -0.47
CA LEU A 107 15.05 -30.97 -1.90
C LEU A 107 15.49 -32.33 -2.44
#